data_AF-A0A1G1BR65-F1
#
_entry.id   AF-A0A1G1BR65-F1
#
_cell.length_a   1.000
_cell.length_b   1.000
_cell.length_c   1.000
_cell.angle_alpha   90.00
_cell.angle_beta   90.00
_cell.angle_gamma   90.00
#
_symmetry.space_group_name_H-M   'P 1'
#
loop_
_entity.id
_entity.type
_entity.pdbx_description
1 polymer ?
#
loop_
_entity_poly.entity_id
_entity_poly.type
_entity_poly.pdbx_seq_one_letter_code
_entity_poly.pdbx_strand_id
1 'polypeptide(L)' 'MTDNQYSVCVPTLDHWRKMIKCQTACPVNTDARAYVTAIARGELGEGYRIARAMPTRSPLFAGESAARRARLPVVGV' A
#
# COMPACT_ATOMS: atom_id res chain seq x y z
N MET A 1 4.54 31.78 30.45
CA MET A 1 4.43 30.46 29.79
C MET A 1 3.38 30.65 28.70
N THR A 2 3.76 30.55 27.44
CA THR A 2 2.85 30.86 26.31
C THR A 2 1.77 29.78 26.21
N ASP A 3 0.50 30.20 26.30
CA ASP A 3 -0.69 29.39 26.04
C ASP A 3 -0.77 29.07 24.53
N ASN A 4 0.02 28.09 24.10
CA ASN A 4 -0.10 27.57 22.74
C ASN A 4 -1.11 26.42 22.73
N GLN A 5 -2.31 26.69 22.24
CA GLN A 5 -3.30 25.66 21.97
C GLN A 5 -2.96 24.96 20.65
N TYR A 6 -2.62 23.68 20.72
CA TYR A 6 -2.31 22.87 19.54
C TYR A 6 -3.56 22.19 18.99
N SER A 7 -3.80 22.33 17.69
CA SER A 7 -4.80 21.52 16.99
C SER A 7 -4.26 20.11 16.83
N VAL A 8 -4.89 19.14 17.50
CA VAL A 8 -4.53 17.72 17.45
C VAL A 8 -5.63 16.92 16.76
N CYS A 9 -5.23 15.99 15.90
CA CYS A 9 -6.10 15.04 15.23
C CYS A 9 -5.77 13.63 15.71
N VAL A 10 -6.78 12.88 16.17
CA VAL A 10 -6.61 11.49 16.57
C VAL A 10 -6.45 10.62 15.31
N PRO A 11 -5.34 9.91 15.13
CA PRO A 11 -5.08 9.15 13.91
C PRO A 11 -6.03 7.95 13.79
N THR A 12 -6.69 7.83 12.63
CA THR A 12 -7.51 6.67 12.25
C THR A 12 -6.72 5.71 11.35
N LEU A 13 -7.32 4.59 10.96
CA LEU A 13 -6.71 3.65 10.00
C LEU A 13 -6.27 4.35 8.70
N ASP A 14 -7.06 5.32 8.23
CA ASP A 14 -6.76 6.09 7.03
C ASP A 14 -5.55 7.00 7.20
N HIS A 15 -5.32 7.54 8.41
CA HIS A 15 -4.09 8.27 8.71
C HIS A 15 -2.88 7.37 8.49
N TRP A 16 -2.90 6.15 9.03
CA TRP A 16 -1.82 5.19 8.88
C TRP A 16 -1.65 4.68 7.45
N ARG A 17 -2.73 4.50 6.70
CA ARG A 17 -2.66 4.17 5.26
C ARG A 17 -1.97 5.28 4.46
N LYS A 18 -2.27 6.55 4.77
CA LYS A 18 -1.63 7.72 4.14
C LYS A 18 -0.13 7.84 4.44
N MET A 19 0.36 7.16 5.48
CA MET A 19 1.80 7.12 5.79
C MET A 19 2.62 6.35 4.76
N ILE A 20 1.99 5.59 3.86
CA ILE A 20 2.64 5.06 2.66
C ILE A 20 2.76 6.20 1.64
N LYS A 21 3.74 7.08 1.88
CA LYS A 21 3.90 8.35 1.14
C LYS A 21 3.99 8.15 -0.37
N CYS A 22 4.72 7.12 -0.81
CA CYS A 22 4.88 6.81 -2.24
C CYS A 22 3.56 6.39 -2.91
N GLN A 23 2.69 5.66 -2.22
CA GLN A 23 1.38 5.26 -2.73
C GLN A 23 0.38 6.41 -2.68
N THR A 24 0.40 7.19 -1.58
CA THR A 24 -0.52 8.32 -1.36
C THR A 24 -0.24 9.49 -2.28
N ALA A 25 1.03 9.74 -2.61
CA ALA A 25 1.44 10.78 -3.55
C ALA A 25 1.32 10.34 -5.03
N CYS A 26 1.03 9.06 -5.31
CA CYS A 26 0.96 8.56 -6.67
C CYS A 26 -0.35 9.04 -7.33
N PRO A 27 -0.31 9.84 -8.40
CA PRO A 27 -1.52 10.35 -9.05
C PRO A 27 -2.39 9.24 -9.65
N VAL A 28 -1.78 8.10 -9.97
CA VAL A 28 -2.45 6.93 -10.54
C VAL A 28 -2.61 5.80 -9.52
N ASN A 29 -2.41 6.05 -8.21
CA ASN A 29 -2.56 5.07 -7.12
C ASN A 29 -1.92 3.69 -7.38
N THR A 30 -0.75 3.64 -8.02
CA THR A 30 0.02 2.41 -8.21
C THR A 30 0.37 1.81 -6.85
N ASP A 31 0.25 0.49 -6.70
CA ASP A 31 0.72 -0.21 -5.50
C ASP A 31 2.26 -0.28 -5.49
N ALA A 32 2.87 0.80 -5.00
CA ALA A 32 4.31 0.97 -5.00
C ALA A 32 5.02 -0.08 -4.15
N ARG A 33 4.41 -0.46 -3.02
CA ARG A 33 4.96 -1.48 -2.13
C ARG A 33 5.00 -2.83 -2.82
N ALA A 34 3.91 -3.22 -3.49
CA ALA A 34 3.79 -4.55 -4.07
C ALA A 34 4.79 -4.76 -5.20
N TYR A 35 4.97 -3.80 -6.12
CA TYR A 35 5.94 -3.98 -7.21
C TYR A 35 7.39 -4.01 -6.70
N VAL A 36 7.74 -3.15 -5.72
CA VAL A 36 9.10 -3.15 -5.12
C VAL A 36 9.38 -4.47 -4.42
N THR A 37 8.38 -5.02 -3.71
CA THR A 37 8.51 -6.32 -3.04
C THR A 37 8.68 -7.46 -4.05
N ALA A 38 7.95 -7.42 -5.17
CA ALA A 38 8.08 -8.40 -6.25
C ALA A 38 9.50 -8.36 -6.86
N ILE A 39 10.02 -7.16 -7.13
CA ILE A 39 11.40 -6.98 -7.61
C ILE A 39 12.40 -7.51 -6.59
N ALA A 40 12.22 -7.20 -5.30
CA ALA A 40 13.10 -7.69 -4.23
C ALA A 40 13.10 -9.23 -4.09
N ARG A 41 12.01 -9.90 -4.50
CA ARG A 41 11.92 -11.37 -4.55
C ARG A 41 12.49 -11.98 -5.84
N GLY A 42 12.93 -11.16 -6.79
CA GLY A 42 13.36 -11.61 -8.12
C GLY A 42 12.21 -11.88 -9.11
N GLU A 43 10.96 -11.58 -8.73
CA GLU A 43 9.77 -11.78 -9.55
C GLU A 43 9.58 -10.57 -10.50
N LEU A 44 10.51 -10.37 -11.44
CA LEU A 44 10.55 -9.16 -12.28
C LEU A 44 9.28 -8.99 -13.14
N GLY A 45 8.74 -10.07 -13.70
CA GLY A 45 7.51 -10.03 -14.49
C GLY A 45 6.28 -9.63 -13.65
N GLU A 46 6.25 -10.03 -12.38
CA GLU A 46 5.22 -9.64 -11.41
C GLU A 46 5.34 -8.15 -11.08
N GLY A 47 6.56 -7.69 -10.78
CA GLY A 47 6.84 -6.28 -10.55
C GLY A 47 6.42 -5.40 -11.73
N TYR A 48 6.72 -5.84 -12.96
CA TYR A 48 6.28 -5.15 -14.18
C TYR A 48 4.75 -5.06 -14.28
N ARG A 49 4.05 -6.19 -14.04
CA ARG A 49 2.60 -6.24 -14.13
C ARG A 49 1.93 -5.36 -13.09
N ILE A 50 2.40 -5.37 -11.84
CA ILE A 50 1.88 -4.51 -10.76
C ILE A 50 2.14 -3.03 -11.07
N ALA A 51 3.34 -2.68 -11.54
CA ALA A 51 3.68 -1.30 -11.88
C ALA A 51 2.82 -0.74 -13.04
N ARG A 52 2.42 -1.61 -13.97
CA ARG A 52 1.59 -1.28 -15.13
C ARG A 52 0.09 -1.49 -14.91
N ALA A 53 -0.30 -2.22 -13.86
CA ALA A 53 -1.68 -2.37 -13.42
C ALA A 53 -2.14 -1.02 -12.84
N MET A 54 -2.49 -0.11 -13.73
CA MET A 54 -3.25 1.09 -13.39
C MET A 54 -4.53 0.66 -12.66
N PRO A 55 -5.02 1.41 -11.66
CA PRO A 55 -6.24 1.08 -10.95
C PRO A 55 -7.46 1.34 -11.83
N THR A 56 -7.68 0.48 -12.82
CA THR A 56 -9.05 0.08 -13.07
C THR A 56 -9.50 -0.56 -11.76
N ARG A 57 -10.57 -0.06 -11.16
CA ARG A 57 -11.28 -0.64 -9.99
C ARG A 57 -11.83 -2.05 -10.28
N SER A 58 -11.17 -2.85 -11.13
CA SER A 58 -11.54 -4.21 -11.42
C SER A 58 -11.11 -5.10 -10.26
N PRO A 59 -12.04 -5.79 -9.58
CA PRO A 59 -11.74 -6.69 -8.47
C PRO A 59 -10.83 -7.86 -8.87
N LEU A 60 -10.61 -8.08 -10.17
CA LEU A 60 -9.73 -9.13 -10.70
C LEU A 60 -8.24 -8.87 -10.40
N PHE A 61 -7.78 -7.61 -10.35
CA PHE A 61 -6.36 -7.28 -10.08
C PHE A 61 -6.08 -6.85 -8.63
N ALA A 62 -7.11 -6.43 -7.88
CA ALA A 62 -7.01 -6.30 -6.42
C ALA A 62 -6.86 -7.69 -5.74
N GLY A 63 -7.26 -8.75 -6.45
CA GLY A 63 -7.39 -10.11 -5.92
C GLY A 63 -6.09 -10.89 -5.77
N GLU A 64 -5.11 -10.81 -6.66
CA GLU A 64 -3.96 -11.75 -6.62
C GLU A 64 -2.90 -11.37 -5.56
N SER A 65 -2.55 -10.09 -5.45
CA SER A 65 -1.65 -9.60 -4.40
C SER A 65 -2.26 -9.68 -3.00
N ALA A 66 -3.58 -9.47 -2.86
CA ALA A 66 -4.31 -9.64 -1.61
C ALA A 66 -4.54 -11.12 -1.25
N ALA A 67 -4.86 -11.99 -2.22
CA ALA A 67 -5.07 -13.41 -1.99
C ALA A 67 -3.78 -14.16 -1.64
N ARG A 68 -2.60 -13.71 -2.10
CA ARG A 68 -1.32 -14.22 -1.57
C ARG A 68 -1.04 -13.75 -0.14
N ARG A 69 -1.47 -12.53 0.23
CA ARG A 69 -1.38 -12.04 1.61
C ARG A 69 -2.23 -12.85 2.59
N ALA A 70 -3.34 -13.42 2.13
CA ALA A 70 -4.18 -14.35 2.89
C ALA A 70 -3.58 -15.77 3.04
N ARG A 71 -2.54 -16.13 2.27
CA ARG A 71 -1.84 -17.43 2.37
C ARG A 71 -0.51 -17.37 3.12
N LEU A 72 -0.05 -16.19 3.49
CA LEU A 72 1.06 -16.08 4.44
C LEU A 72 0.49 -16.43 5.82
N PRO A 73 1.09 -17.37 6.57
CA PRO A 73 0.68 -17.60 7.94
C PRO A 73 0.81 -16.27 8.67
N VAL A 74 -0.30 -15.75 9.17
CA VAL A 74 -0.26 -14.72 10.20
C VAL A 74 0.49 -15.38 11.36
N VAL A 75 1.75 -14.99 11.58
CA VAL A 75 2.45 -15.32 12.80
C VAL A 75 1.64 -14.63 13.89
N GLY A 76 0.78 -15.42 14.54
CA GLY A 76 -0.02 -14.99 15.67
C GLY A 76 0.94 -14.58 16.77
N VAL A 77 0.91 -13.29 17.09
CA VAL A 77 1.40 -12.74 18.35
C VAL A 77 0.19 -12.58 19.25
#